data_AF-A0A9E5RD71-F1
#
_entry.id   AF-A0A9E5RD71-F1
#
_cell.length_a   1.000
_cell.length_b   1.000
_cell.length_c   1.000
_cell.angle_alpha   90.00
_cell.angle_beta   90.00
_cell.angle_gamma   90.00
#
_symmetry.space_group_name_H-M   'P 1'
#
loop_
_entity.id
_entity.type
_entity.pdbx_description
1 polymer ?
#
loop_
_entity_poly.entity_id
_entity_poly.type
_entity_poly.pdbx_seq_one_letter_code
_entity_poly.pdbx_strand_id
1 'polypeptide(L)'
;MTIRDDEIQRLIHYAKGMGVKVILYNKSKSGAEAEWTLDGTLIQVYAGSKKSKTSIVLDLIHEIGHHVWFVHEKNRQPDMKFDEAITRENLVEEDPDKPTPKHLRKKIWDVEKAGTAYWDIIVKDTNIKIPTWKIEAAKEFDMWMYEMYYENGHFPKGKLRADHYREVQSKHRPY
;
A
#
# COMPACT_ATOMS: atom_id res chain seq x y z
N MET A 1 -0.56 -5.19 26.20
CA MET A 1 -0.60 -5.24 24.72
C MET A 1 -1.86 -4.51 24.29
N THR A 2 -1.78 -3.60 23.32
CA THR A 2 -2.97 -2.80 22.90
C THR A 2 -3.72 -3.51 21.78
N ILE A 3 -5.01 -3.20 21.58
CA ILE A 3 -5.81 -3.76 20.47
C ILE A 3 -5.13 -3.63 19.09
N ARG A 4 -4.37 -2.55 18.90
CA ARG A 4 -3.63 -2.27 17.66
C ARG A 4 -2.38 -3.15 17.51
N ASP A 5 -1.74 -3.53 18.62
CA ASP A 5 -0.63 -4.50 18.58
C ASP A 5 -1.14 -5.88 18.16
N ASP A 6 -2.29 -6.29 18.70
CA ASP A 6 -2.90 -7.58 18.39
C ASP A 6 -3.32 -7.64 16.92
N GLU A 7 -3.82 -6.54 16.36
CA GLU A 7 -4.13 -6.44 14.92
C GLU A 7 -2.91 -6.55 14.03
N ILE A 8 -1.82 -5.86 14.37
CA ILE A 8 -0.54 -5.98 13.66
C ILE A 8 -0.10 -7.44 13.69
N GLN A 9 -0.19 -8.12 14.83
CA GLN A 9 0.15 -9.54 14.93
C GLN A 9 -0.78 -10.41 14.09
N ARG A 10 -2.10 -10.19 14.10
CA ARG A 10 -3.04 -10.96 13.26
C ARG A 10 -2.71 -10.82 11.77
N LEU A 11 -2.41 -9.61 11.30
CA LEU A 11 -2.00 -9.37 9.91
C LEU A 11 -0.67 -10.05 9.57
N ILE A 12 0.32 -10.00 10.46
CA ILE A 12 1.60 -10.72 10.28
C ILE A 12 1.37 -12.23 10.19
N HIS A 13 0.50 -12.79 11.02
CA HIS A 13 0.19 -14.23 10.99
C HIS A 13 -0.57 -14.62 9.72
N TYR A 14 -1.51 -13.78 9.29
CA TYR A 14 -2.24 -13.97 8.02
C TYR A 14 -1.27 -13.98 6.83
N ALA A 15 -0.39 -12.98 6.74
CA ALA A 15 0.66 -12.89 5.72
C ALA A 15 1.58 -14.13 5.73
N LYS A 16 2.05 -14.55 6.90
CA LYS A 16 2.85 -15.78 7.05
C LYS A 16 2.11 -17.03 6.59
N GLY A 17 0.81 -17.13 6.85
CA GLY A 17 -0.04 -18.24 6.38
C GLY A 17 -0.11 -18.34 4.87
N MET A 18 0.12 -17.23 4.15
CA MET A 18 0.21 -17.18 2.69
C MET A 18 1.64 -17.39 2.16
N GLY A 19 2.62 -17.61 3.04
CA GLY A 19 3.99 -17.88 2.66
C GLY A 19 4.85 -16.65 2.41
N VAL A 20 4.43 -15.46 2.85
CA VAL A 20 5.23 -14.22 2.78
C VAL A 20 5.78 -13.85 4.15
N LYS A 21 7.05 -13.44 4.21
CA LYS A 21 7.69 -12.94 5.43
C LYS A 21 7.30 -11.49 5.66
N VAL A 22 7.10 -11.09 6.92
CA VAL A 22 6.90 -9.67 7.28
C VAL A 22 8.04 -9.21 8.18
N ILE A 23 8.65 -8.05 7.87
CA ILE A 23 9.67 -7.39 8.69
C ILE A 23 9.22 -5.96 8.99
N LEU A 24 9.20 -5.61 10.28
CA LEU A 24 8.97 -4.23 10.73
C LEU A 24 10.32 -3.57 11.02
N TYR A 25 10.63 -2.49 10.32
CA TYR A 25 11.84 -1.69 10.53
C TYR A 25 11.53 -0.45 11.38
N ASN A 26 12.36 -0.19 12.39
CA ASN A 26 12.20 0.97 13.28
C ASN A 26 12.77 2.29 12.69
N LYS A 27 13.37 2.24 11.50
CA LYS A 27 13.93 3.41 10.79
C LYS A 27 13.21 3.55 9.46
N SER A 28 12.77 4.77 9.12
CA SER A 28 12.24 5.05 7.79
C SER A 28 13.35 4.98 6.75
N LYS A 29 13.12 4.29 5.63
CA LYS A 29 13.88 4.48 4.39
C LYS A 29 13.27 5.66 3.63
N SER A 30 14.08 6.42 2.90
CA SER A 30 13.56 7.49 2.03
C SER A 30 12.69 6.89 0.93
N GLY A 31 11.46 7.39 0.76
CA GLY A 31 10.63 7.11 -0.42
C GLY A 31 9.46 6.15 -0.22
N ALA A 32 9.52 5.19 0.73
CA ALA A 32 8.45 4.21 0.94
C ALA A 32 8.12 3.99 2.43
N GLU A 33 6.83 3.87 2.73
CA GLU A 33 6.30 3.66 4.08
C GLU A 33 6.09 2.18 4.43
N ALA A 34 5.84 1.37 3.40
CA ALA A 34 5.90 -0.09 3.36
C ALA A 34 6.24 -0.53 1.92
N GLU A 35 6.64 -1.78 1.74
CA GLU A 35 7.04 -2.33 0.43
C GLU A 35 6.80 -3.84 0.41
N TRP A 36 6.07 -4.32 -0.60
CA TRP A 36 5.99 -5.73 -0.99
C TRP A 36 7.02 -6.05 -2.08
N THR A 37 7.84 -7.07 -1.86
CA THR A 37 8.84 -7.48 -2.86
C THR A 37 8.18 -8.19 -4.04
N LEU A 38 8.64 -7.86 -5.26
CA LEU A 38 8.10 -8.37 -6.52
C LEU A 38 8.14 -9.90 -6.65
N ASP A 39 9.08 -10.54 -5.97
CA ASP A 39 9.20 -12.01 -5.89
C ASP A 39 8.20 -12.64 -4.90
N GLY A 40 7.41 -11.83 -4.20
CA GLY A 40 6.40 -12.24 -3.25
C GLY A 40 6.94 -12.80 -1.94
N THR A 41 8.24 -12.68 -1.67
CA THR A 41 8.87 -13.32 -0.50
C THR A 41 8.81 -12.48 0.78
N LEU A 42 8.67 -11.15 0.65
CA LEU A 42 8.82 -10.24 1.76
C LEU A 42 7.88 -9.03 1.69
N ILE A 43 7.31 -8.68 2.84
CA ILE A 43 6.67 -7.40 3.12
C ILE A 43 7.55 -6.67 4.14
N GLN A 44 7.95 -5.45 3.82
CA GLN A 44 8.69 -4.56 4.70
C GLN A 44 7.77 -3.43 5.12
N VAL A 45 7.70 -3.11 6.41
CA VAL A 45 6.97 -1.93 6.89
C VAL A 45 7.89 -1.07 7.74
N TYR A 46 7.98 0.21 7.41
CA TYR A 46 8.85 1.15 8.09
C TYR A 46 8.11 1.83 9.26
N ALA A 47 8.02 1.12 10.38
CA ALA A 47 7.42 1.55 11.64
C ALA A 47 8.32 2.51 12.44
N GLY A 48 8.73 3.63 11.84
CA GLY A 48 9.47 4.68 12.54
C GLY A 48 8.73 5.17 13.80
N SER A 49 9.45 5.72 14.78
CA SER A 49 8.91 6.08 16.10
C SER A 49 7.72 7.07 16.10
N LYS A 50 7.54 7.82 15.01
CA LYS A 50 6.44 8.78 14.84
C LYS A 50 5.21 8.19 14.15
N LYS A 51 5.31 6.98 13.59
CA LYS A 51 4.21 6.35 12.84
C LYS A 51 3.20 5.72 13.80
N SER A 52 1.93 6.08 13.63
CA SER A 52 0.88 5.53 14.49
C SER A 52 0.65 4.05 14.19
N LYS A 53 0.27 3.26 15.21
CA LYS A 53 -0.08 1.85 14.99
C LYS A 53 -1.25 1.66 14.03
N THR A 54 -2.18 2.62 13.99
CA THR A 54 -3.28 2.60 13.00
C THR A 54 -2.72 2.70 11.58
N SER A 55 -1.72 3.55 11.36
CA SER A 55 -1.04 3.64 10.06
C SER A 55 -0.34 2.33 9.71
N ILE A 56 0.39 1.73 10.65
CA ILE A 56 1.06 0.43 10.44
C ILE A 56 0.06 -0.65 10.03
N VAL A 57 -1.10 -0.70 10.67
CA VAL A 57 -2.16 -1.65 10.30
C VAL A 57 -2.67 -1.37 8.88
N LEU A 58 -2.86 -0.10 8.50
CA LEU A 58 -3.29 0.26 7.14
C LEU A 58 -2.24 -0.10 6.09
N ASP A 59 -0.95 0.15 6.33
CA ASP A 59 0.10 -0.24 5.37
C ASP A 59 0.18 -1.77 5.25
N LEU A 60 0.05 -2.49 6.36
CA LEU A 60 0.02 -3.95 6.31
C LEU A 60 -1.17 -4.45 5.49
N ILE A 61 -2.35 -3.86 5.62
CA ILE A 61 -3.51 -4.21 4.79
C ILE A 61 -3.20 -3.93 3.30
N HIS A 62 -2.57 -2.79 2.99
CA HIS A 62 -2.14 -2.44 1.63
C HIS A 62 -1.21 -3.51 1.04
N GLU A 63 -0.08 -3.79 1.69
CA GLU A 63 0.92 -4.74 1.18
C GLU A 63 0.40 -6.19 1.13
N ILE A 64 -0.42 -6.57 2.11
CA ILE A 64 -1.09 -7.89 2.10
C ILE A 64 -2.07 -7.97 0.93
N GLY A 65 -2.76 -6.89 0.58
CA GLY A 65 -3.63 -6.81 -0.59
C GLY A 65 -2.89 -7.18 -1.88
N HIS A 66 -1.72 -6.58 -2.09
CA HIS A 66 -0.83 -6.92 -3.22
C HIS A 66 -0.44 -8.40 -3.21
N HIS A 67 -0.06 -8.93 -2.05
CA HIS A 67 0.33 -10.33 -1.95
C HIS A 67 -0.83 -11.30 -2.22
N VAL A 68 -2.04 -11.00 -1.71
CA VAL A 68 -3.23 -11.81 -1.96
C VAL A 68 -3.53 -11.84 -3.46
N TRP A 69 -3.51 -10.69 -4.13
CA TRP A 69 -3.65 -10.62 -5.58
C TRP A 69 -2.58 -11.44 -6.31
N PHE A 70 -1.32 -11.34 -5.91
CA PHE A 70 -0.21 -12.12 -6.48
C PHE A 70 -0.43 -13.64 -6.34
N VAL A 71 -0.96 -14.09 -5.20
CA VAL A 71 -1.25 -15.52 -4.97
C VAL A 71 -2.44 -15.97 -5.82
N HIS A 72 -3.55 -15.24 -5.81
CA HIS A 72 -4.81 -15.69 -6.40
C HIS A 72 -4.92 -15.44 -7.91
N GLU A 73 -4.47 -14.29 -8.39
CA GLU A 73 -4.65 -13.88 -9.79
C GLU A 73 -3.40 -14.10 -10.63
N LYS A 74 -2.21 -14.06 -10.01
CA LYS A 74 -0.93 -14.26 -10.71
C LYS A 74 -0.32 -15.65 -10.49
N ASN A 75 -0.94 -16.49 -9.67
CA ASN A 75 -0.42 -17.82 -9.31
C ASN A 75 1.08 -17.75 -8.89
N ARG A 76 1.43 -16.71 -8.14
CA ARG A 76 2.78 -16.40 -7.68
C ARG A 76 3.83 -16.23 -8.80
N GLN A 77 3.41 -15.85 -10.00
CA GLN A 77 4.30 -15.56 -11.11
C GLN A 77 4.59 -14.05 -11.18
N PRO A 78 5.87 -13.62 -11.14
CA PRO A 78 6.25 -12.23 -11.32
C PRO A 78 5.78 -11.70 -12.68
N ASP A 79 5.32 -10.44 -12.72
CA ASP A 79 4.98 -9.77 -13.97
C ASP A 79 6.19 -8.97 -14.43
N MET A 80 6.98 -9.53 -15.35
CA MET A 80 8.22 -8.91 -15.84
C MET A 80 8.06 -7.45 -16.31
N LYS A 81 6.87 -7.06 -16.79
CA LYS A 81 6.61 -5.68 -17.22
C LYS A 81 6.31 -4.75 -16.04
N PHE A 82 5.72 -5.29 -14.98
CA PHE A 82 5.58 -4.57 -13.71
C PHE A 82 6.94 -4.43 -13.04
N ASP A 83 7.76 -5.49 -13.05
CA ASP A 83 9.13 -5.44 -12.54
C ASP A 83 9.97 -4.40 -13.28
N GLU A 84 9.86 -4.32 -14.62
CA GLU A 84 10.50 -3.26 -15.41
C GLU A 84 10.00 -1.86 -15.00
N ALA A 85 8.69 -1.70 -14.77
CA ALA A 85 8.09 -0.42 -14.38
C ALA A 85 8.62 0.05 -13.01
N ILE A 86 8.58 -0.82 -12.00
CA ILE A 86 9.04 -0.54 -10.64
C ILE A 86 10.57 -0.39 -10.59
N THR A 87 11.32 -1.18 -11.36
CA THR A 87 12.79 -1.06 -11.42
C THR A 87 13.21 0.25 -12.07
N ARG A 88 12.52 0.71 -13.12
CA ARG A 88 12.77 2.04 -13.71
C ARG A 88 12.47 3.16 -12.71
N GLU A 89 11.39 3.03 -11.94
CA GLU A 89 11.03 4.02 -10.93
C GLU A 89 12.01 4.05 -9.75
N ASN A 90 12.44 2.88 -9.26
CA ASN A 90 13.43 2.77 -8.17
C ASN A 90 14.86 3.19 -8.58
N LEU A 91 15.18 3.15 -9.88
CA LEU A 91 16.46 3.62 -10.42
C LEU A 91 16.46 5.10 -10.78
N VAL A 92 15.28 5.73 -10.83
CA VAL A 92 15.09 7.13 -11.23
C VAL A 92 14.37 7.80 -10.08
N GLU A 93 15.11 8.32 -9.09
CA GLU A 93 14.59 9.36 -8.18
C GLU A 93 13.74 10.31 -9.03
N GLU A 94 12.41 10.36 -8.81
CA GLU A 94 11.42 11.01 -9.69
C GLU A 94 12.04 12.10 -10.56
N ASP A 95 12.57 11.72 -11.75
CA ASP A 95 13.28 12.66 -12.61
C ASP A 95 12.18 13.41 -13.36
N PRO A 96 11.92 14.69 -13.00
CA PRO A 96 10.81 15.43 -13.59
C PRO A 96 11.00 15.58 -15.10
N ASP A 97 12.23 15.48 -15.59
CA ASP A 97 12.60 15.60 -17.00
C ASP A 97 12.47 14.28 -17.77
N LYS A 98 12.33 13.14 -17.07
CA LYS A 98 12.16 11.80 -17.65
C LYS A 98 11.12 10.96 -16.91
N PRO A 99 9.84 11.36 -16.94
CA PRO A 99 8.80 10.62 -16.24
C PRO A 99 8.65 9.21 -16.81
N THR A 100 8.31 8.26 -15.93
CA THR A 100 7.92 6.91 -16.32
C THR A 100 6.83 6.96 -17.40
N PRO A 101 6.99 6.25 -18.54
CA PRO A 101 6.00 6.23 -19.62
C PRO A 101 4.59 5.89 -19.13
N LYS A 102 3.56 6.58 -19.64
CA LYS A 102 2.15 6.42 -19.20
C LYS A 102 1.66 4.97 -19.23
N HIS A 103 2.11 4.16 -20.18
CA HIS A 103 1.75 2.73 -20.25
C HIS A 103 2.34 1.89 -19.10
N LEU A 104 3.53 2.25 -18.58
CA LEU A 104 4.12 1.63 -17.40
C LEU A 104 3.45 2.15 -16.11
N ARG A 105 3.14 3.45 -16.04
CA ARG A 105 2.35 4.00 -14.93
C ARG A 105 0.96 3.37 -14.83
N LYS A 106 0.34 3.06 -15.97
CA LYS A 106 -0.91 2.30 -16.01
C LYS A 106 -0.74 0.92 -15.37
N LYS A 107 0.40 0.25 -15.57
CA LYS A 107 0.66 -1.05 -14.94
C LYS A 107 0.76 -0.93 -13.43
N ILE A 108 1.43 0.10 -12.93
CA ILE A 108 1.47 0.40 -11.50
C ILE A 108 0.05 0.61 -10.97
N TRP A 109 -0.73 1.50 -11.59
CA TRP A 109 -2.13 1.74 -11.19
C TRP A 109 -3.03 0.50 -11.26
N ASP A 110 -2.86 -0.36 -12.27
CA ASP A 110 -3.62 -1.61 -12.39
C ASP A 110 -3.30 -2.58 -11.23
N VAL A 111 -2.04 -2.64 -10.79
CA VAL A 111 -1.62 -3.45 -9.62
C VAL A 111 -2.21 -2.89 -8.34
N GLU A 112 -2.13 -1.58 -8.13
CA GLU A 112 -2.75 -0.89 -6.99
C GLU A 112 -4.23 -1.18 -6.88
N LYS A 113 -4.96 -0.98 -7.97
CA LYS A 113 -6.39 -1.29 -8.03
C LYS A 113 -6.69 -2.75 -7.68
N ALA A 114 -5.87 -3.67 -8.17
CA ALA A 114 -6.06 -5.09 -7.94
C ALA A 114 -5.74 -5.50 -6.50
N GLY A 115 -4.69 -4.94 -5.89
CA GLY A 115 -4.36 -5.13 -4.48
C GLY A 115 -5.43 -4.55 -3.54
N THR A 116 -5.91 -3.34 -3.84
CA THR A 116 -6.96 -2.67 -3.05
C THR A 116 -8.26 -3.47 -2.98
N ALA A 117 -8.59 -4.23 -4.04
CA ALA A 117 -9.80 -5.06 -4.10
C ALA A 117 -9.89 -6.10 -2.97
N TYR A 118 -8.75 -6.50 -2.38
CA TYR A 118 -8.69 -7.53 -1.33
C TYR A 118 -8.78 -6.98 0.11
N TRP A 119 -8.76 -5.66 0.29
CA TRP A 119 -8.72 -5.05 1.63
C TRP A 119 -9.91 -5.45 2.51
N ASP A 120 -11.12 -5.51 1.95
CA ASP A 120 -12.31 -5.90 2.72
C ASP A 120 -12.25 -7.34 3.21
N ILE A 121 -11.73 -8.23 2.37
CA ILE A 121 -11.54 -9.64 2.72
C ILE A 121 -10.49 -9.75 3.83
N ILE A 122 -9.36 -9.05 3.70
CA ILE A 122 -8.30 -9.05 4.72
C ILE A 122 -8.83 -8.53 6.06
N VAL A 123 -9.56 -7.41 6.05
CA VAL A 123 -10.16 -6.80 7.25
C VAL A 123 -11.12 -7.77 7.94
N LYS A 124 -11.94 -8.48 7.15
CA LYS A 124 -12.89 -9.48 7.64
C LYS A 124 -12.18 -10.70 8.22
N ASP A 125 -11.27 -11.30 7.46
CA ASP A 125 -10.56 -12.53 7.81
C ASP A 125 -9.67 -12.35 9.06
N THR A 126 -9.05 -11.19 9.18
CA THR A 126 -8.16 -10.86 10.31
C THR A 126 -8.88 -10.15 11.45
N ASN A 127 -10.20 -9.95 11.34
CA ASN A 127 -11.04 -9.35 12.37
C ASN A 127 -10.47 -8.01 12.88
N ILE A 128 -10.17 -7.11 11.95
CA ILE A 128 -9.67 -5.76 12.25
C ILE A 128 -10.78 -4.94 12.91
N LYS A 129 -10.40 -4.17 13.93
CA LYS A 129 -11.24 -3.31 14.78
C LYS A 129 -10.94 -1.82 14.54
N ILE A 130 -10.17 -1.49 13.52
CA ILE A 130 -10.14 -0.12 12.99
C ILE A 130 -11.54 0.20 12.48
N PRO A 131 -12.10 1.39 12.80
CA PRO A 131 -13.38 1.80 12.25
C PRO A 131 -13.39 1.73 10.72
N THR A 132 -14.43 1.14 10.14
CA THR A 132 -14.55 0.92 8.69
C THR A 132 -14.31 2.20 7.88
N TRP A 133 -14.81 3.34 8.35
CA TRP A 133 -14.59 4.62 7.67
C TRP A 133 -13.10 5.00 7.48
N LYS A 134 -12.21 4.55 8.38
CA LYS A 134 -10.76 4.78 8.24
C LYS A 134 -10.15 3.88 7.17
N ILE A 135 -10.68 2.67 7.01
CA ILE A 135 -10.28 1.75 5.93
C ILE A 135 -10.72 2.35 4.60
N GLU A 136 -11.99 2.74 4.47
CA GLU A 136 -12.54 3.33 3.24
C GLU A 136 -11.84 4.65 2.87
N ALA A 137 -11.60 5.52 3.85
CA ALA A 137 -10.84 6.74 3.62
C ALA A 137 -9.40 6.46 3.17
N ALA A 138 -8.75 5.43 3.72
CA ALA A 138 -7.40 5.05 3.31
C ALA A 138 -7.39 4.49 1.88
N LYS A 139 -8.33 3.59 1.53
CA LYS A 139 -8.50 3.07 0.17
C LYS A 139 -8.69 4.18 -0.86
N GLU A 140 -9.64 5.09 -0.60
CA GLU A 140 -9.95 6.17 -1.54
C GLU A 140 -8.75 7.10 -1.73
N PHE A 141 -8.08 7.46 -0.64
CA PHE A 141 -6.90 8.31 -0.70
C PHE A 141 -5.75 7.65 -1.47
N ASP A 142 -5.50 6.37 -1.23
CA ASP A 142 -4.45 5.60 -1.89
C ASP A 142 -4.71 5.47 -3.41
N MET A 143 -5.95 5.12 -3.79
CA MET A 143 -6.35 5.07 -5.19
C MET A 143 -6.23 6.43 -5.90
N TRP A 144 -6.58 7.52 -5.22
CA TRP A 144 -6.41 8.87 -5.76
C TRP A 144 -4.93 9.23 -5.97
N MET A 145 -4.04 8.88 -5.03
CA MET A 145 -2.59 9.12 -5.17
C MET A 145 -2.05 8.48 -6.46
N TYR A 146 -2.42 7.22 -6.70
CA TYR A 146 -1.96 6.47 -7.87
C TYR A 146 -2.67 6.86 -9.17
N GLU A 147 -3.95 7.27 -9.12
CA GLU A 147 -4.63 7.86 -10.27
C GLU A 147 -3.96 9.16 -10.71
N MET A 148 -3.63 10.04 -9.75
CA MET A 148 -2.89 11.28 -10.01
C MET A 148 -1.51 11.00 -10.60
N TYR A 149 -0.81 9.98 -10.12
CA TYR A 149 0.47 9.55 -10.69
C TYR A 149 0.30 9.00 -12.11
N TYR A 150 -0.71 8.16 -12.35
CA TYR A 150 -1.01 7.64 -13.67
C TYR A 150 -1.22 8.75 -14.69
N GLU A 151 -2.04 9.74 -14.36
CA GLU A 151 -2.37 10.83 -15.25
C GLU A 151 -1.21 11.81 -15.43
N ASN A 152 -0.59 12.26 -14.33
CA ASN A 152 0.34 13.40 -14.36
C ASN A 152 1.82 13.00 -14.35
N GLY A 153 2.14 11.76 -13.98
CA GLY A 153 3.51 11.25 -13.90
C GLY A 153 4.26 11.56 -12.62
N HIS A 154 3.61 12.19 -11.65
CA HIS A 154 4.16 12.48 -10.34
C HIS A 154 3.06 12.34 -9.28
N PHE A 155 3.44 11.88 -8.09
CA PHE A 155 2.50 11.84 -6.97
C PHE A 155 2.13 13.27 -6.52
N PRO A 156 0.91 13.50 -6.03
CA PRO A 156 0.54 14.79 -5.47
C PRO A 156 1.33 15.04 -4.17
N LYS A 157 1.83 16.27 -4.00
CA LYS A 157 2.71 16.66 -2.88
C LYS A 157 2.16 17.87 -2.11
N GLY A 158 2.70 18.08 -0.92
CA GLY A 158 2.47 19.28 -0.11
C GLY A 158 1.00 19.52 0.21
N LYS A 159 0.53 20.74 -0.05
CA LYS A 159 -0.81 21.20 0.31
C LYS A 159 -1.93 20.41 -0.38
N LEU A 160 -1.76 20.09 -1.67
CA LEU A 160 -2.75 19.33 -2.44
C LEU A 160 -3.04 17.95 -1.79
N ARG A 161 -1.97 17.23 -1.44
CA ARG A 161 -2.06 15.94 -0.75
C ARG A 161 -2.74 16.07 0.61
N ALA A 162 -2.35 17.08 1.39
CA ALA A 162 -2.91 17.29 2.73
C ALA A 162 -4.39 17.70 2.70
N ASP A 163 -4.80 18.53 1.75
CA ASP A 163 -6.17 19.01 1.63
C ASP A 163 -7.10 17.86 1.20
N HIS A 164 -6.69 17.06 0.21
CA HIS A 164 -7.48 15.89 -0.21
C HIS A 164 -7.56 14.81 0.89
N TYR A 165 -6.48 14.59 1.65
CA TYR A 165 -6.54 13.69 2.80
C TYR A 165 -7.61 14.12 3.82
N ARG A 166 -7.72 15.43 4.13
CA ARG A 166 -8.75 15.94 5.04
C ARG A 166 -10.15 15.83 4.45
N GLU A 167 -10.30 16.08 3.15
CA GLU A 167 -11.55 15.94 2.41
C GLU A 167 -12.07 14.51 2.52
N VAL A 168 -11.24 13.52 2.16
CA VAL A 168 -11.59 12.10 2.20
C VAL A 168 -11.91 11.65 3.64
N GLN A 169 -11.14 12.09 4.63
CA GLN A 169 -11.48 11.80 6.03
C GLN A 169 -12.84 12.37 6.45
N SER A 170 -13.14 13.60 6.03
CA SER A 170 -14.42 14.26 6.35
C SER A 170 -15.60 13.57 5.67
N LYS A 171 -15.40 13.11 4.43
CA LYS A 171 -16.41 12.40 3.64
C LYS A 171 -16.83 11.06 4.28
N HIS A 172 -15.87 10.30 4.79
CA HIS A 172 -16.13 8.95 5.32
C HIS A 172 -16.46 8.92 6.80
N ARG A 173 -15.97 9.89 7.58
CA ARG A 173 -16.15 9.88 9.03
C ARG A 173 -17.64 10.07 9.38
N PRO A 174 -18.25 9.13 10.12
CA PRO A 174 -19.64 9.30 10.57
C PRO A 174 -19.73 10.48 11.53
N TYR A 175 -20.80 11.26 11.38
CA TYR A 175 -21.15 12.39 12.25
C TYR A 175 -21.53 11.93 13.66
#